data_AF-A0A961QQ91-F1
#
_entry.id   AF-A0A961QQ91-F1
#
_cell.length_a   1.000
_cell.length_b   1.000
_cell.length_c   1.000
_cell.angle_alpha   90.00
_cell.angle_beta   90.00
_cell.angle_gamma   90.00
#
_symmetry.space_group_name_H-M   'P 1'
#
loop_
_entity.id
_entity.type
_entity.pdbx_description
1 polymer ?
#
loop_
_entity_poly.entity_id
_entity_poly.type
_entity_poly.pdbx_seq_one_letter_code
_entity_poly.pdbx_strand_id
1 'polypeptide(L)'
;MQTNFTPEQLRDPGIARSNEILRACVHCGFCTATCPTYQVLGDELDSPRGRIYLIKDMLEAGRPADEKTVRHIDRCLSCLACMTTCPSGVHYMHLVDHARDHIEKTYRRPRFEQLLRWTL
;
A
#
# COMPACT_ATOMS: atom_id res chain seq x y z
N MET A 1 -2.96 2.16 -13.97
CA MET A 1 -3.89 3.21 -13.51
C MET A 1 -3.29 4.59 -13.77
N GLN A 2 -4.08 5.66 -13.82
CA GLN A 2 -3.51 7.00 -13.91
C GLN A 2 -2.85 7.40 -12.59
N THR A 3 -1.68 8.01 -12.70
CA THR A 3 -0.91 8.59 -11.59
C THR A 3 -0.55 10.04 -11.89
N ASN A 4 -0.44 10.86 -10.84
CA ASN A 4 -0.25 12.31 -10.92
C ASN A 4 0.99 12.78 -10.11
N PHE A 5 2.09 12.03 -10.15
CA PHE A 5 3.35 12.43 -9.51
C PHE A 5 4.02 13.58 -10.26
N THR A 6 4.61 14.54 -9.53
CA THR A 6 5.39 15.62 -10.13
C THR A 6 6.76 15.12 -10.63
N PRO A 7 7.40 15.83 -11.58
CA PRO A 7 8.75 15.49 -12.04
C PRO A 7 9.79 15.45 -10.90
N GLU A 8 9.62 16.28 -9.86
CA GLU A 8 10.48 16.31 -8.68
C GLU A 8 10.30 15.07 -7.81
N GLN A 9 9.05 14.65 -7.59
CA GLN A 9 8.75 13.42 -6.85
C GLN A 9 9.34 12.19 -7.54
N LEU A 10 9.30 12.15 -8.88
CA LEU A 10 9.85 11.05 -9.67
C LEU A 10 11.39 10.97 -9.69
N ARG A 11 12.10 11.95 -9.10
CA ARG A 11 13.55 11.84 -8.86
C ARG A 11 13.88 10.88 -7.73
N ASP A 12 12.94 10.65 -6.82
CA ASP A 12 13.07 9.62 -5.79
C ASP A 12 12.92 8.22 -6.42
N PRO A 13 13.92 7.32 -6.30
CA PRO A 13 13.87 5.99 -6.92
C PRO A 13 12.72 5.12 -6.39
N GLY A 14 12.33 5.29 -5.12
CA GLY A 14 11.20 4.58 -4.51
C GLY A 14 9.88 5.03 -5.13
N ILE A 15 9.68 6.34 -5.28
CA ILE A 15 8.48 6.89 -5.94
C ILE A 15 8.43 6.51 -7.41
N ALA A 16 9.55 6.58 -8.14
CA ALA A 16 9.62 6.16 -9.54
C ALA A 16 9.19 4.70 -9.73
N ARG A 17 9.71 3.79 -8.89
CA ARG A 17 9.33 2.37 -8.92
C ARG A 17 7.88 2.14 -8.51
N SER A 18 7.39 2.84 -7.48
CA SER A 18 5.97 2.79 -7.12
C SER A 18 5.07 3.26 -8.26
N ASN A 19 5.45 4.34 -8.96
CA ASN A 19 4.72 4.84 -10.10
C ASN A 19 4.60 3.80 -11.23
N GLU A 20 5.68 3.08 -11.55
CA GLU A 20 5.64 1.97 -12.53
C GLU A 20 4.65 0.88 -12.11
N ILE A 21 4.71 0.44 -10.85
CA ILE A 21 3.83 -0.60 -10.30
C ILE A 21 2.37 -0.16 -10.31
N LEU A 22 2.09 1.08 -9.91
CA LEU A 22 0.75 1.66 -9.93
C LEU A 22 0.20 1.72 -11.36
N ARG A 23 1.02 2.15 -12.32
CA ARG A 23 0.61 2.24 -13.73
C ARG A 23 0.26 0.89 -14.34
N ALA A 24 0.87 -0.21 -13.87
CA ALA A 24 0.52 -1.57 -14.30
C ALA A 24 -0.89 -2.03 -13.87
N CYS A 25 -1.49 -1.46 -12.82
CA CYS A 25 -2.82 -1.86 -12.37
C CYS A 25 -3.93 -1.46 -13.38
N VAL A 26 -4.71 -2.42 -13.86
CA VAL A 26 -5.84 -2.18 -14.81
C VAL A 26 -7.23 -2.25 -14.16
N HIS A 27 -7.30 -2.28 -12.82
CA HIS A 27 -8.56 -2.35 -12.06
C HIS A 27 -9.45 -3.59 -12.32
N CYS A 28 -8.86 -4.72 -12.75
CA CYS A 28 -9.60 -5.95 -13.06
C CYS A 28 -10.25 -6.65 -11.85
N GLY A 29 -9.78 -6.40 -10.62
CA GLY A 29 -10.40 -6.93 -9.39
C GLY A 29 -10.04 -8.37 -8.99
N PHE A 30 -9.26 -9.11 -9.78
CA PHE A 30 -8.85 -10.49 -9.42
C PHE A 30 -8.14 -10.59 -8.06
N CYS A 31 -7.33 -9.58 -7.71
CA CYS A 31 -6.64 -9.54 -6.44
C CYS A 31 -7.59 -9.43 -5.23
N THR A 32 -8.77 -8.84 -5.40
CA THR A 32 -9.77 -8.68 -4.33
C THR A 32 -10.36 -10.04 -3.93
N ALA A 33 -10.68 -10.89 -4.90
CA ALA A 33 -11.28 -12.20 -4.65
C ALA A 33 -10.34 -13.17 -3.89
N THR A 34 -9.03 -13.03 -4.03
CA THR A 34 -8.05 -13.92 -3.38
C THR A 34 -7.54 -13.40 -2.04
N CYS A 35 -7.80 -12.14 -1.69
CA CYS A 35 -7.21 -11.54 -0.50
C CYS A 35 -7.93 -12.01 0.79
N PRO A 36 -7.25 -12.68 1.73
CA PRO A 36 -7.90 -13.24 2.90
C PRO A 36 -8.50 -12.16 3.82
N THR A 37 -7.85 -11.00 3.96
CA THR A 37 -8.38 -9.93 4.80
C THR A 37 -9.67 -9.34 4.24
N TYR A 38 -9.77 -9.21 2.92
CA TYR A 38 -11.00 -8.78 2.28
C TYR A 38 -12.11 -9.82 2.42
N GLN A 39 -11.80 -11.11 2.21
CA GLN A 39 -12.77 -12.19 2.35
C GLN A 39 -13.38 -12.28 3.75
N VAL A 40 -12.58 -11.97 4.79
CA VAL A 40 -13.04 -12.00 6.18
C VAL A 40 -13.76 -10.71 6.58
N LEU A 41 -13.21 -9.55 6.23
CA LEU A 41 -13.71 -8.26 6.73
C LEU A 41 -14.77 -7.61 5.83
N GLY A 42 -14.80 -7.97 4.54
CA GLY A 42 -15.70 -7.37 3.54
C GLY A 42 -15.42 -5.89 3.22
N ASP A 43 -14.39 -5.29 3.82
CA ASP A 43 -14.02 -3.89 3.60
C ASP A 43 -13.11 -3.77 2.38
N GLU A 44 -13.58 -3.09 1.33
CA GLU A 44 -12.81 -2.88 0.10
C GLU A 44 -11.45 -2.21 0.35
N LEU A 45 -11.32 -1.39 1.40
CA LEU A 45 -10.03 -0.78 1.75
C LEU A 45 -9.03 -1.79 2.32
N ASP A 46 -9.50 -2.93 2.83
CA ASP A 46 -8.69 -4.08 3.22
C ASP A 46 -8.45 -5.06 2.04
N SER A 47 -8.91 -4.73 0.83
CA SER A 47 -8.53 -5.43 -0.40
C SER A 47 -7.16 -4.94 -0.92
N PRO A 48 -6.43 -5.75 -1.71
CA PRO A 48 -5.16 -5.31 -2.30
C PRO A 48 -5.35 -4.12 -3.23
N ARG A 49 -6.48 -4.07 -3.94
CA ARG A 49 -6.87 -2.94 -4.80
C ARG A 49 -7.13 -1.69 -3.96
N GLY A 50 -7.90 -1.80 -2.87
CA GLY A 50 -8.15 -0.68 -1.96
C GLY A 50 -6.87 -0.13 -1.36
N ARG A 51 -5.97 -1.02 -0.91
CA ARG A 51 -4.63 -0.62 -0.42
C ARG A 51 -3.80 0.06 -1.49
N ILE A 52 -3.80 -0.43 -2.74
CA ILE A 52 -3.11 0.21 -3.86
C ILE A 52 -3.58 1.66 -4.03
N TYR A 53 -4.88 1.92 -3.92
CA TYR A 53 -5.43 3.28 -3.97
C TYR A 53 -4.96 4.13 -2.80
N LEU A 54 -5.04 3.62 -1.57
CA LEU A 54 -4.57 4.34 -0.38
C LEU A 54 -3.09 4.70 -0.49
N ILE A 55 -2.26 3.76 -0.97
CA ILE A 55 -0.82 3.98 -1.16
C ILE A 55 -0.57 5.03 -2.24
N LYS A 56 -1.25 4.93 -3.40
CA LYS A 56 -1.15 5.94 -4.45
C LYS A 56 -1.45 7.33 -3.91
N ASP A 57 -2.62 7.50 -3.28
CA ASP A 57 -3.08 8.81 -2.85
C ASP A 57 -2.19 9.39 -1.73
N MET A 58 -1.65 8.53 -0.85
CA MET A 58 -0.66 8.92 0.16
C MET A 58 0.64 9.42 -0.47
N LEU A 59 1.20 8.68 -1.44
CA LEU A 59 2.47 9.02 -2.08
C LEU A 59 2.34 10.23 -3.02
N GLU A 60 1.26 10.31 -3.81
CA GLU A 60 1.03 11.45 -4.72
C GLU A 60 0.88 12.75 -3.95
N ALA A 61 0.13 12.75 -2.85
CA ALA A 61 -0.05 13.93 -2.02
C ALA A 61 1.20 14.33 -1.23
N GLY A 62 2.24 13.48 -1.18
CA GLY A 62 3.47 13.73 -0.42
C GLY A 62 3.22 14.02 1.07
N ARG A 63 2.09 13.54 1.61
CA ARG A 63 1.62 13.88 2.95
C ARG A 63 1.98 12.79 3.97
N PRO A 64 2.03 13.13 5.26
CA PRO A 64 2.08 12.13 6.31
C PRO A 64 0.91 11.14 6.21
N ALA A 65 1.17 9.87 6.53
CA ALA A 65 0.12 8.87 6.54
C ALA A 65 -0.92 9.20 7.62
N ASP A 66 -2.21 9.02 7.29
CA ASP A 66 -3.31 9.14 8.24
C ASP A 66 -3.63 7.79 8.89
N GLU A 67 -4.30 7.82 10.05
CA GLU A 67 -4.64 6.61 10.82
C GLU A 67 -5.43 5.57 10.01
N LYS A 68 -6.33 6.03 9.13
CA LYS A 68 -7.13 5.13 8.29
C LYS A 68 -6.25 4.39 7.28
N THR A 69 -5.38 5.11 6.58
CA THR A 69 -4.40 4.54 5.65
C THR A 69 -3.49 3.53 6.36
N VAL A 70 -2.94 3.90 7.51
CA VAL A 70 -2.08 3.04 8.34
C VAL A 70 -2.81 1.77 8.74
N ARG A 71 -4.02 1.88 9.28
CA ARG A 71 -4.84 0.73 9.70
C ARG A 71 -5.03 -0.30 8.59
N HIS A 72 -5.40 0.15 7.39
CA HIS A 72 -5.64 -0.77 6.28
C HIS A 72 -4.36 -1.40 5.74
N ILE A 73 -3.24 -0.65 5.70
CA ILE A 73 -1.95 -1.18 5.26
C ILE A 73 -1.37 -2.16 6.28
N ASP A 74 -1.48 -1.88 7.58
CA ASP A 74 -1.00 -2.75 8.66
C ASP A 74 -1.78 -4.07 8.75
N ARG A 75 -3.04 -4.08 8.33
CA ARG A 75 -3.83 -5.32 8.20
C ARG A 75 -3.34 -6.24 7.09
N CYS A 76 -2.50 -5.77 6.16
CA CYS A 76 -1.96 -6.61 5.10
C CYS A 76 -1.05 -7.70 5.69
N LEU A 77 -1.45 -8.97 5.54
CA LEU A 77 -0.69 -10.13 6.03
C LEU A 77 0.59 -10.44 5.22
N SER A 78 0.87 -9.69 4.15
CA SER A 78 1.99 -9.97 3.24
C SER A 78 2.00 -11.41 2.68
N CYS A 79 0.82 -12.03 2.51
CA CYS A 79 0.69 -13.38 1.95
C CYS A 79 0.91 -13.46 0.42
N LEU A 80 0.91 -12.31 -0.28
CA LEU A 80 1.19 -12.15 -1.71
C LEU A 80 0.28 -12.91 -2.69
N ALA A 81 -0.81 -13.51 -2.22
CA ALA A 81 -1.80 -14.16 -3.10
C ALA A 81 -2.31 -13.22 -4.22
N CYS A 82 -2.39 -11.92 -3.92
CA CYS A 82 -2.73 -10.87 -4.88
C CYS A 82 -1.79 -10.77 -6.08
N MET A 83 -0.49 -11.08 -5.92
CA MET A 83 0.49 -11.05 -7.00
C MET A 83 0.36 -12.27 -7.90
N THR A 84 0.22 -13.46 -7.31
CA THR A 84 0.08 -14.73 -8.05
C THR A 84 -1.14 -14.71 -8.97
N THR A 85 -2.24 -14.10 -8.54
CA THR A 85 -3.47 -14.01 -9.36
C THR A 85 -3.50 -12.83 -10.33
N CYS A 86 -2.56 -11.87 -10.24
CA CYS A 86 -2.68 -10.62 -10.99
C CYS A 86 -2.32 -10.83 -12.47
N PRO A 87 -3.27 -10.68 -13.41
CA PRO A 87 -2.97 -10.83 -14.84
C PRO A 87 -2.08 -9.70 -15.37
N SER A 88 -2.06 -8.55 -14.68
CA SER A 88 -1.28 -7.37 -15.07
C SER A 88 0.11 -7.33 -14.46
N GLY A 89 0.48 -8.32 -13.65
CA GLY A 89 1.83 -8.38 -13.05
C GLY A 89 2.13 -7.25 -12.05
N VAL A 90 1.14 -6.75 -11.32
CA VAL A 90 1.37 -5.72 -10.29
C VAL A 90 2.24 -6.28 -9.17
N HIS A 91 3.48 -5.80 -9.06
CA HIS A 91 4.43 -6.20 -8.03
C HIS A 91 4.11 -5.58 -6.65
N TYR A 92 3.00 -6.01 -6.06
CA TYR A 92 2.44 -5.46 -4.82
C TYR A 92 3.43 -5.43 -3.64
N MET A 93 4.30 -6.44 -3.52
CA MET A 93 5.34 -6.52 -2.48
C MET A 93 6.15 -5.22 -2.38
N HIS A 94 6.72 -4.75 -3.49
CA HIS A 94 7.54 -3.54 -3.49
C HIS A 94 6.72 -2.27 -3.19
N LEU A 95 5.46 -2.25 -3.58
CA LEU A 95 4.58 -1.12 -3.32
C LEU A 95 4.20 -1.03 -1.84
N VAL A 96 3.86 -2.16 -1.20
CA VAL A 96 3.51 -2.19 0.23
C VAL A 96 4.74 -1.95 1.11
N ASP A 97 5.92 -2.40 0.71
CA ASP A 97 7.17 -2.14 1.43
C ASP A 97 7.50 -0.64 1.44
N HIS A 98 7.42 0.02 0.27
CA HIS A 98 7.62 1.47 0.20
C HIS A 98 6.57 2.23 1.02
N ALA A 99 5.31 1.79 0.98
CA ALA A 99 4.26 2.40 1.79
C ALA A 99 4.54 2.27 3.30
N ARG A 100 5.02 1.11 3.77
CA ARG A 100 5.35 0.88 5.18
C ARG A 100 6.54 1.72 5.63
N ASP A 101 7.57 1.85 4.79
CA ASP A 101 8.71 2.72 5.05
C ASP A 101 8.27 4.20 5.18
N HIS A 102 7.40 4.67 4.28
CA HIS A 102 6.81 6.01 4.38
C HIS A 102 5.97 6.20 5.65
N ILE A 103 5.17 5.20 6.02
CA ILE A 103 4.38 5.21 7.26
C ILE A 103 5.29 5.31 8.49
N GLU A 104 6.34 4.50 8.56
CA GLU A 104 7.25 4.50 9.72
C GLU A 104 7.95 5.85 9.89
N LYS A 105 8.28 6.53 8.79
CA LYS A 105 8.92 7.86 8.80
C LYS A 105 7.96 8.99 9.15
N THR A 106 6.67 8.87 8.80
CA THR A 106 5.74 10.01 8.83
C THR A 106 4.60 9.89 9.83
N TYR A 107 4.29 8.68 10.31
CA TYR A 107 3.18 8.43 11.23
C TYR A 107 3.66 8.18 12.66
N ARG A 108 3.13 8.94 13.61
CA ARG A 108 3.42 8.75 15.04
C ARG A 108 2.41 7.79 15.67
N ARG A 109 2.81 6.52 15.82
CA ARG A 109 2.03 5.48 16.50
C ARG A 109 1.74 5.83 17.97
N PRO A 110 0.63 5.33 18.56
CA PRO A 110 0.36 5.46 19.99
C PRO A 110 1.52 4.92 20.85
N ARG A 111 1.77 5.54 22.01
CA ARG A 111 2.92 5.19 22.87
C ARG A 111 2.97 3.72 23.27
N PHE A 112 1.81 3.08 23.42
CA PHE A 112 1.73 1.65 23.73
C PHE A 112 2.29 0.78 22.59
N GLU A 113 1.96 1.08 21.33
CA GLU A 113 2.52 0.37 20.17
C GLU A 113 4.02 0.62 20.02
N GLN A 114 4.48 1.85 20.26
CA GLN A 114 5.90 2.19 20.22
C GLN A 114 6.70 1.39 21.24
N LEU A 115 6.18 1.27 22.47
CA LEU A 115 6.81 0.48 23.53
C LEU A 115 6.88 -1.00 23.16
N LEU A 116 5.77 -1.58 22.67
CA LEU A 116 5.70 -2.99 22.29
C LEU A 116 6.75 -3.34 21.22
N ARG A 117 6.88 -2.51 20.17
CA ARG A 117 7.85 -2.70 19.09
C ARG A 117 9.31 -2.57 19.51
N TRP A 118 9.60 -1.90 20.62
CA TRP A 118 10.96 -1.77 21.13
C TRP A 118 11.36 -2.96 22.02
N THR A 119 10.37 -3.69 22.53
CA THR A 119 10.58 -4.82 23.46
C THR A 119 10.59 -6.20 22.78
N LEU A 120 10.14 -6.29 21.53
CA LEU A 120 10.11 -7.51 20.71
C LEU A 120 11.18 -7.42 19.61
#